data_AF-A0A9J6QHC5-F1
#
_entry.id   AF-A0A9J6QHC5-F1
#
_cell.length_a   1.000
_cell.length_b   1.000
_cell.length_c   1.000
_cell.angle_alpha   90.00
_cell.angle_beta   90.00
_cell.angle_gamma   90.00
#
_symmetry.space_group_name_H-M   'P 1'
#
loop_
_entity.id
_entity.type
_entity.pdbx_description
1 polymer ?
#
loop_
_entity_poly.entity_id
_entity_poly.type
_entity_poly.pdbx_seq_one_letter_code
_entity_poly.pdbx_strand_id
1 'polypeptide(L)' 'MADIKLDVNEREAIRSKLVAYCEEHFDLELEQFDAEFFTDYVIETLGIAIYNAGIDEAIRTHQAYSERIQEEIELKKIV' A
#
# COMPACT_ATOMS: atom_id res chain seq x y z
N MET A 1 -2.89 -9.21 13.80
CA MET A 1 -2.95 -8.13 12.79
C MET A 1 -2.99 -8.81 11.44
N ALA A 2 -3.62 -8.21 10.43
CA ALA A 2 -3.57 -8.80 9.09
C ALA A 2 -2.15 -8.65 8.55
N ASP A 3 -1.53 -9.74 8.13
CA ASP A 3 -0.20 -9.70 7.51
C ASP A 3 -0.34 -9.13 6.09
N ILE A 4 0.62 -8.29 5.70
CA ILE A 4 0.73 -7.84 4.31
C ILE A 4 1.12 -9.05 3.47
N LYS A 5 0.16 -9.54 2.67
CA LYS A 5 0.38 -10.68 1.77
C LYS A 5 0.75 -10.15 0.40
N LEU A 6 2.05 -10.09 0.14
CA LEU A 6 2.59 -9.85 -1.19
C LEU A 6 2.83 -11.19 -1.88
N ASP A 7 2.52 -11.26 -3.16
CA ASP A 7 2.98 -12.37 -3.97
C ASP A 7 4.47 -12.23 -4.34
N VAL A 8 5.03 -13.30 -4.93
CA VAL A 8 6.45 -13.35 -5.29
C VAL A 8 6.83 -12.26 -6.30
N ASN A 9 5.94 -11.97 -7.27
CA ASN A 9 6.19 -10.97 -8.31
C ASN A 9 6.12 -9.55 -7.74
N GLU A 10 5.19 -9.29 -6.82
CA GLU A 10 5.06 -7.99 -6.15
C GLU A 10 6.30 -7.69 -5.30
N ARG A 11 6.77 -8.70 -4.55
CA ARG A 11 7.99 -8.60 -3.75
C ARG A 11 9.22 -8.37 -4.62
N GLU A 12 9.34 -9.10 -5.72
CA GLU A 12 10.41 -8.93 -6.72
C GLU A 12 10.43 -7.51 -7.30
N ALA A 13 9.25 -6.97 -7.63
CA ALA A 13 9.11 -5.63 -8.18
C ALA A 13 9.51 -4.55 -7.16
N ILE A 14 9.20 -4.73 -5.87
CA ILE A 14 9.65 -3.84 -4.80
C ILE A 14 11.18 -3.90 -4.68
N ARG A 15 11.77 -5.10 -4.62
CA ARG A 15 13.22 -5.26 -4.53
C ARG A 15 13.93 -4.58 -5.69
N SER A 16 13.48 -4.83 -6.92
CA SER A 16 14.07 -4.24 -8.13
C SER A 16 14.06 -2.71 -8.09
N LYS A 17 12.97 -2.10 -7.59
CA LYS A 17 12.87 -0.64 -7.44
C LYS A 17 13.80 -0.11 -6.36
N LEU A 18 13.94 -0.81 -5.24
CA LEU A 18 14.83 -0.41 -4.15
C LEU A 18 16.29 -0.46 -4.59
N VAL A 19 16.70 -1.54 -5.27
CA VAL A 19 18.05 -1.69 -5.84
C VAL A 19 18.35 -0.55 -6.82
N ALA A 20 17.48 -0.33 -7.81
CA ALA A 20 17.67 0.72 -8.79
C ALA A 20 17.77 2.12 -8.14
N TYR A 21 16.95 2.41 -7.13
CA TYR A 21 16.99 3.67 -6.41
C TYR A 21 18.32 3.86 -5.64
N CYS A 22 18.82 2.79 -5.02
CA CYS A 22 20.10 2.82 -4.31
C CYS A 22 21.29 3.04 -5.24
N GLU A 23 21.29 2.36 -6.40
CA GLU A 23 22.33 2.53 -7.41
C GLU A 23 22.29 3.95 -8.02
N GLU A 24 21.11 4.44 -8.40
CA GLU A 24 20.96 5.74 -9.08
C GLU A 24 21.25 6.94 -8.16
N HIS A 25 20.83 6.88 -6.89
CA HIS A 25 20.87 8.04 -6.01
C HIS A 25 21.96 8.00 -4.93
N PHE A 26 22.46 6.81 -4.59
CA PHE A 26 23.43 6.65 -3.51
C PHE A 26 24.76 6.01 -3.96
N ASP A 27 24.91 5.67 -5.25
CA ASP A 27 26.08 4.93 -5.76
C ASP A 27 26.33 3.64 -4.95
N LEU A 28 25.23 3.00 -4.50
CA LEU A 28 25.23 1.82 -3.65
C LEU A 28 24.67 0.64 -4.43
N GLU A 29 25.57 -0.24 -4.86
CA GLU A 29 25.21 -1.55 -5.43
C GLU A 29 24.81 -2.50 -4.31
N LEU A 30 23.55 -2.95 -4.34
CA LEU A 30 23.03 -3.92 -3.37
C LEU A 30 23.17 -5.34 -3.94
N GLU A 31 23.99 -6.17 -3.29
CA GLU A 31 24.07 -7.58 -3.61
C GLU A 31 22.73 -8.29 -3.36
N GLN A 32 22.52 -9.46 -3.97
CA GLN A 32 21.24 -10.18 -3.93
C GLN A 32 20.69 -10.38 -2.51
N PHE A 33 21.57 -10.74 -1.57
CA PHE A 33 21.19 -10.96 -0.18
C PHE A 33 20.82 -9.63 0.50
N ASP A 34 21.67 -8.61 0.40
CA ASP A 34 21.40 -7.29 0.99
C ASP A 34 20.10 -6.67 0.45
N ALA A 35 19.84 -6.83 -0.85
CA ALA A 35 18.60 -6.42 -1.47
C ALA A 35 17.37 -7.15 -0.91
N GLU A 36 17.47 -8.44 -0.63
CA GLU A 36 16.40 -9.22 0.02
C GLU A 36 16.13 -8.72 1.44
N PHE A 37 17.16 -8.60 2.28
CA PHE A 37 17.00 -8.12 3.66
C PHE A 37 16.49 -6.69 3.74
N PHE A 38 16.99 -5.82 2.86
CA PHE A 38 16.52 -4.44 2.82
C PHE A 38 15.05 -4.37 2.41
N THR A 39 14.64 -5.18 1.43
CA THR A 39 13.24 -5.28 1.01
C THR A 39 12.35 -5.78 2.16
N ASP A 40 12.78 -6.81 2.88
CA ASP A 40 12.07 -7.29 4.07
C ASP A 40 11.90 -6.20 5.12
N TYR A 41 12.99 -5.52 5.46
CA TYR A 41 12.98 -4.45 6.43
C TYR A 41 11.99 -3.34 6.04
N VAL A 42 11.99 -2.90 4.78
CA VAL A 42 11.08 -1.88 4.28
C VAL A 42 9.62 -2.33 4.36
N ILE A 43 9.32 -3.57 3.98
CA ILE A 43 7.94 -4.09 4.02
C ILE A 43 7.45 -4.19 5.48
N GLU A 44 8.27 -4.72 6.38
CA GLU A 44 7.90 -4.91 7.79
C GLU A 44 7.77 -3.59 8.55
N THR A 45 8.59 -2.59 8.22
CA THR A 45 8.60 -1.31 8.94
C THR A 45 7.69 -0.26 8.33
N LEU A 46 7.75 -0.06 7.01
CA LEU A 46 7.00 0.98 6.31
C LEU A 46 5.69 0.45 5.72
N GLY A 47 5.67 -0.81 5.29
CA GLY A 47 4.51 -1.41 4.64
C GLY A 47 3.25 -1.35 5.50
N ILE A 48 3.36 -1.58 6.82
CA ILE A 48 2.23 -1.56 7.75
C ILE A 48 1.56 -0.19 7.77
N ALA A 49 2.35 0.89 7.88
CA ALA A 49 1.82 2.24 7.93
C ALA A 49 1.13 2.62 6.61
N ILE A 50 1.74 2.27 5.47
CA ILE A 50 1.19 2.53 4.14
C ILE A 50 -0.12 1.75 3.92
N TYR A 51 -0.14 0.47 4.29
CA TYR A 51 -1.32 -0.38 4.14
C TYR A 51 -2.49 0.16 4.97
N ASN A 52 -2.27 0.50 6.23
CA ASN A 52 -3.31 1.06 7.10
C ASN A 52 -3.84 2.39 6.57
N ALA A 53 -2.97 3.28 6.08
CA ALA A 53 -3.40 4.53 5.45
C ALA A 53 -4.30 4.29 4.23
N GLY A 54 -3.99 3.25 3.43
CA GLY A 54 -4.82 2.82 2.30
C GLY A 54 -6.19 2.30 2.74
N ILE A 55 -6.25 1.49 3.80
CA ILE A 55 -7.51 1.01 4.38
C ILE A 55 -8.36 2.17 4.90
N ASP A 56 -7.76 3.11 5.62
CA ASP A 56 -8.46 4.28 6.14
C ASP A 56 -9.06 5.13 5.01
N GLU A 57 -8.34 5.28 3.90
CA GLU A 57 -8.84 6.00 2.72
C GLU A 57 -9.98 5.25 2.03
N ALA A 58 -9.89 3.92 1.93
CA ALA A 58 -10.97 3.10 1.38
C ALA A 58 -12.24 3.21 2.25
N ILE A 59 -12.10 3.22 3.58
CA ILE A 59 -13.21 3.42 4.52
C ILE A 59 -13.83 4.81 4.32
N ARG A 60 -13.03 5.89 4.30
CA ARG A 60 -13.51 7.26 4.08
C ARG A 60 -14.28 7.38 2.75
N THR A 61 -13.72 6.81 1.70
CA THR A 61 -14.35 6.81 0.38
C THR A 61 -15.69 6.08 0.45
N HIS A 62 -15.73 4.87 0.99
CA HIS A 62 -16.96 4.09 1.13
C HIS A 62 -18.05 4.85 1.92
N GLN A 63 -17.68 5.49 3.03
CA GLN A 63 -18.60 6.29 3.85
C GLN A 63 -19.20 7.44 3.04
N ALA A 64 -18.38 8.23 2.34
CA ALA A 64 -18.85 9.34 1.51
C ALA A 64 -19.83 8.90 0.41
N TYR A 65 -19.55 7.76 -0.25
CA TYR A 65 -20.48 7.21 -1.24
C TYR A 65 -21.79 6.73 -0.61
N SER A 66 -21.71 6.12 0.58
CA SER A 66 -22.88 5.61 1.31
C SER A 66 -23.79 6.75 1.76
N GLU A 67 -23.22 7.83 2.29
CA GLU A 67 -23.95 9.05 2.66
C GLU A 67 -24.67 9.64 1.45
N ARG A 68 -23.96 9.80 0.33
CA ARG A 68 -24.56 10.31 -0.92
C ARG A 68 -25.70 9.43 -1.42
N ILE A 69 -25.57 8.10 -1.34
CA ILE A 69 -26.65 7.18 -1.73
C ILE A 69 -27.84 7.35 -0.79
N GLN A 70 -27.61 7.51 0.52
CA GLN A 70 -28.68 7.71 1.48
C GLN A 70 -29.45 9.00 1.21
N GLU A 71 -28.76 10.11 0.96
CA GLU A 71 -29.38 11.39 0.58
C GLU A 71 -30.27 11.23 -0.66
N GLU A 72 -29.77 10.55 -1.70
CA GLU A 72 -30.53 10.30 -2.93
C GLU A 72 -31.77 9.43 -2.71
N ILE A 73 -31.70 8.45 -1.81
CA ILE A 73 -32.84 7.61 -1.43
C ILE A 73 -33.89 8.45 -0.70
N GLU A 74 -33.46 9.28 0.25
CA GLU A 74 -34.35 10.16 1.03
C GLU A 74 -35.09 11.15 0.12
N LEU A 75 -34.41 11.76 -0.87
CA LEU A 75 -35.02 12.67 -1.84
C LEU A 75 -36.11 12.01 -2.71
N LYS A 76 -35.97 10.72 -3.01
CA LYS A 76 -36.92 9.97 -3.84
C LYS A 76 -38.08 9.37 -3.07
N LYS A 77 -38.04 9.44 -1.73
CA LYS A 77 -39.11 8.91 -0.89
C LYS A 77 -40.36 9.76 -1.06
N ILE A 78 -41.38 9.19 -1.71
CA ILE A 78 -42.71 9.80 -1.76
C ILE A 78 -43.38 9.55 -0.40
N VAL A 79 -43.83 10.63 0.24
CA VAL A 79 -44.58 10.60 1.51
C VAL A 79 -45.99 10.10 1.29
#